data_AF-I8A957-F1
#
_entry.id   AF-I8A957-F1
#
_cell.length_a   1.000
_cell.length_b   1.000
_cell.length_c   1.000
_cell.angle_alpha   90.00
_cell.angle_beta   90.00
_cell.angle_gamma   90.00
#
_symmetry.space_group_name_H-M   'P 1'
#
loop_
_entity.id
_entity.type
_entity.pdbx_description
1 polymer ?
#
loop_
_entity_poly.entity_id
_entity_poly.type
_entity_poly.pdbx_seq_one_letter_code
_entity_poly.pdbx_strand_id
1 'polypeptide(L)'
;MVAICRRAGMPAQMAFDHIGGMLLSCYHDWYLALADLPSWGQSVDSEVQQYIRGVQNVVKANLHWSFRSGRYFGEANEEVRKTGIVTVQPQSADVELSIL
;
A
#
# COMPACT_ATOMS: atom_id res chain seq x y z
N MET A 1 -3.15 -8.96 -4.73
CA MET A 1 -3.94 -9.31 -3.54
C MET A 1 -5.39 -8.83 -3.66
N VAL A 2 -5.66 -7.56 -3.96
CA VAL A 2 -7.05 -7.08 -4.21
C VAL A 2 -7.79 -7.94 -5.25
N ALA A 3 -7.14 -8.23 -6.39
CA ALA A 3 -7.73 -9.10 -7.42
C ALA A 3 -8.04 -10.53 -6.92
N ILE A 4 -7.28 -11.05 -5.95
CA ILE A 4 -7.51 -12.37 -5.34
C ILE A 4 -8.76 -12.30 -4.45
N CYS A 5 -8.85 -11.30 -3.57
CA CYS A 5 -10.04 -11.06 -2.75
C CYS A 5 -11.30 -10.92 -3.62
N ARG A 6 -11.21 -10.15 -4.71
CA ARG A 6 -12.31 -9.96 -5.66
C ARG A 6 -12.74 -11.27 -6.32
N ARG A 7 -11.77 -12.08 -6.80
CA ARG A 7 -12.05 -13.42 -7.35
C ARG A 7 -12.64 -14.40 -6.34
N ALA A 8 -12.41 -14.19 -5.05
CA ALA A 8 -13.01 -14.95 -3.97
C ALA A 8 -14.41 -14.46 -3.57
N GLY A 9 -15.00 -13.51 -4.32
CA GLY A 9 -16.34 -12.98 -4.08
C GLY A 9 -16.38 -11.73 -3.19
N MET A 10 -15.24 -11.13 -2.87
CA MET A 10 -15.21 -9.90 -2.08
C MET A 10 -15.51 -8.66 -2.95
N PRO A 11 -16.48 -7.80 -2.58
CA PRO A 11 -16.73 -6.53 -3.26
C PRO A 11 -15.50 -5.61 -3.27
N ALA A 12 -15.44 -4.68 -4.22
CA ALA A 12 -14.28 -3.82 -4.49
C ALA A 12 -13.81 -3.10 -3.23
N GLN A 13 -14.70 -2.35 -2.60
CA GLN A 13 -14.37 -1.54 -1.44
C GLN A 13 -13.83 -2.41 -0.31
N MET A 14 -14.55 -3.50 0.02
CA MET A 14 -14.10 -4.46 1.05
C MET A 14 -12.75 -5.09 0.73
N ALA A 15 -12.47 -5.40 -0.54
CA ALA A 15 -11.19 -5.94 -0.96
C ALA A 15 -10.05 -4.93 -0.80
N PHE A 16 -10.27 -3.65 -1.14
CA PHE A 16 -9.30 -2.60 -0.88
C PHE A 16 -9.09 -2.37 0.62
N ASP A 17 -10.16 -2.32 1.41
CA ASP A 17 -10.09 -2.11 2.86
C ASP A 17 -9.35 -3.27 3.55
N HIS A 18 -9.63 -4.52 3.15
CA HIS A 18 -8.96 -5.70 3.67
C HIS A 18 -7.45 -5.67 3.39
N ILE A 19 -7.06 -5.37 2.15
CA ILE A 19 -5.63 -5.25 1.79
C ILE A 19 -4.99 -4.01 2.45
N GLY A 20 -5.74 -2.93 2.63
CA GLY A 20 -5.32 -1.76 3.41
C GLY A 20 -4.98 -2.14 4.86
N GLY A 21 -5.84 -2.95 5.49
CA GLY A 21 -5.57 -3.52 6.82
C GLY A 21 -4.28 -4.35 6.87
N MET A 22 -4.05 -5.21 5.88
CA MET A 22 -2.81 -5.99 5.80
C MET A 22 -1.56 -5.10 5.65
N LEU A 23 -1.64 -4.03 4.84
CA LEU A 23 -0.55 -3.06 4.71
C LEU A 23 -0.28 -2.34 6.03
N LEU A 24 -1.33 -1.96 6.79
CA LEU A 24 -1.18 -1.36 8.11
C LEU A 24 -0.49 -2.32 9.10
N SER A 25 -0.84 -3.62 9.08
CA SER A 25 -0.13 -4.63 9.89
C SER A 25 1.35 -4.71 9.52
N CYS A 26 1.71 -4.67 8.24
CA CYS A 26 3.13 -4.64 7.85
C CYS A 26 3.87 -3.40 8.38
N TYR A 27 3.22 -2.22 8.41
CA TYR A 27 3.82 -1.03 9.01
C TYR A 27 3.99 -1.18 10.52
N HIS A 28 3.01 -1.76 11.21
CA HIS A 28 3.11 -2.05 12.63
C HIS A 28 4.31 -2.97 12.92
N ASP A 29 4.42 -4.09 12.21
CA ASP A 29 5.52 -5.04 12.37
C ASP A 29 6.88 -4.41 12.03
N TRP A 30 6.93 -3.53 11.03
CA TRP A 30 8.11 -2.74 10.71
C TRP A 30 8.57 -1.88 11.89
N TYR A 31 7.65 -1.18 12.57
CA TYR A 31 7.99 -0.34 13.72
C TYR A 31 8.49 -1.15 14.91
N LEU A 32 7.88 -2.33 15.17
CA LEU A 32 8.38 -3.25 16.19
C LEU A 32 9.79 -3.74 15.85
N ALA A 33 10.02 -4.16 14.60
CA ALA A 33 11.33 -4.60 14.16
C ALA A 33 12.41 -3.50 14.27
N LEU A 34 12.04 -2.23 14.04
CA LEU A 34 12.95 -1.10 14.26
C LEU A 34 13.26 -0.86 15.74
N ALA A 35 12.27 -1.06 16.63
CA ALA A 35 12.45 -0.90 18.07
C ALA A 35 13.33 -2.03 18.66
N ASP A 36 13.24 -3.22 18.08
CA ASP A 36 13.98 -4.42 18.53
C ASP A 36 15.37 -4.57 17.89
N LEU A 37 15.87 -3.54 17.19
CA LEU A 37 17.21 -3.57 16.61
C LEU A 37 18.26 -3.70 17.73
N PRO A 38 19.15 -4.71 17.67
CA PRO A 38 20.28 -4.75 18.58
C PRO A 38 21.28 -3.64 18.23
N SER A 39 22.17 -3.30 19.17
CA SER A 39 23.29 -2.40 18.89
C SER A 39 24.53 -3.22 18.58
N TRP A 40 25.27 -2.78 17.57
CA TRP A 40 26.54 -3.35 17.15
C TRP A 40 27.71 -2.37 17.32
N GLY A 41 27.44 -1.20 17.91
CA GLY A 41 28.40 -0.12 18.09
C GLY A 41 28.26 0.96 17.01
N GLN A 42 28.68 2.18 17.36
CA GLN A 42 28.34 3.42 16.64
C GLN A 42 28.56 3.37 15.12
N SER A 43 29.67 2.79 14.65
CA SER A 43 29.97 2.74 13.22
C SER A 43 28.94 1.91 12.46
N VAL A 44 28.65 0.70 12.95
CA VAL A 44 27.70 -0.22 12.31
C VAL A 44 26.27 0.31 12.46
N ASP A 45 25.92 0.81 13.64
CA ASP A 45 24.60 1.37 13.91
C ASP A 45 24.29 2.55 12.94
N SER A 46 25.29 3.39 12.64
CA SER A 46 25.15 4.49 11.67
C SER A 46 24.84 3.98 10.24
N GLU A 47 25.54 2.94 9.78
CA GLU A 47 25.32 2.34 8.46
C GLU A 47 23.95 1.65 8.37
N VAL A 48 23.56 0.92 9.41
CA VAL A 48 22.24 0.28 9.51
C VAL A 48 21.13 1.32 9.41
N GLN A 49 21.25 2.44 10.15
CA GLN A 49 20.27 3.53 10.08
C GLN A 49 20.23 4.20 8.69
N GLN A 50 21.37 4.32 8.01
CA GLN A 50 21.41 4.81 6.63
C GLN A 50 20.69 3.86 5.66
N TYR A 51 20.92 2.55 5.80
CA TYR A 51 20.24 1.54 5.01
C TYR A 51 18.72 1.56 5.23
N ILE A 52 18.27 1.61 6.49
CA ILE A 52 16.84 1.70 6.85
C ILE A 52 16.18 2.92 6.21
N ARG A 53 16.82 4.10 6.27
CA ARG A 53 16.32 5.31 5.58
C ARG A 53 16.22 5.09 4.07
N GLY A 54 17.17 4.39 3.47
CA GLY A 54 17.13 3.99 2.06
C GLY A 54 15.88 3.16 1.74
N VAL A 55 15.58 2.15 2.54
CA VAL A 55 14.38 1.31 2.36
C VAL A 55 13.09 2.12 2.53
N GLN A 56 13.01 3.00 3.52
CA GLN A 56 11.86 3.90 3.72
C GLN A 56 11.65 4.82 2.50
N ASN A 57 12.74 5.31 1.90
CA ASN A 57 12.66 6.13 0.70
C ASN A 57 12.12 5.34 -0.51
N VAL A 58 12.41 4.04 -0.63
CA VAL A 58 11.85 3.19 -1.70
C VAL A 58 10.33 3.10 -1.58
N VAL A 59 9.80 2.93 -0.37
CA VAL A 59 8.34 2.89 -0.13
C VAL A 59 7.68 4.20 -0.56
N LYS A 60 8.25 5.34 -0.14
CA LYS A 60 7.76 6.67 -0.51
C LYS A 60 7.87 6.94 -2.01
N ALA A 61 8.97 6.55 -2.63
CA ALA A 61 9.19 6.70 -4.07
C ALA A 61 8.17 5.89 -4.89
N ASN A 62 7.84 4.67 -4.45
CA ASN A 62 6.83 3.85 -5.12
C ASN A 62 5.45 4.53 -5.11
N LEU A 63 5.02 5.08 -3.97
CA LEU A 63 3.77 5.84 -3.89
C LEU A 63 3.76 7.03 -4.84
N HIS A 64 4.81 7.85 -4.83
CA HIS A 64 4.90 9.00 -5.74
C HIS A 64 4.91 8.58 -7.20
N TRP A 65 5.68 7.56 -7.56
CA TRP A 65 5.78 7.09 -8.93
C TRP A 65 4.45 6.50 -9.43
N SER A 66 3.74 5.76 -8.58
CA SER A 66 2.44 5.17 -8.93
C SER A 66 1.40 6.23 -9.34
N PHE A 67 1.39 7.40 -8.67
CA PHE A 67 0.51 8.50 -9.01
C PHE A 67 1.09 9.52 -10.02
N ARG A 68 2.35 9.37 -10.45
CA ARG A 68 2.99 10.30 -11.41
C ARG A 68 3.26 9.71 -12.79
N SER A 69 3.49 8.40 -12.87
CA SER A 69 3.99 7.75 -14.09
C SER A 69 2.97 7.58 -15.22
N GLY A 70 1.68 7.84 -14.98
CA GLY A 70 0.57 7.54 -15.89
C GLY A 70 0.27 6.04 -16.06
N ARG A 71 1.12 5.14 -15.54
CA ARG A 71 1.02 3.69 -15.77
C ARG A 71 -0.30 3.09 -15.31
N TYR A 72 -0.85 3.56 -14.19
CA TYR A 72 -2.01 2.94 -13.54
C TYR A 72 -3.32 3.69 -13.79
N PHE A 73 -3.31 5.02 -13.80
CA PHE A 73 -4.54 5.81 -13.95
C PHE A 73 -4.51 6.77 -15.14
N GLY A 74 -3.45 6.77 -15.97
CA GLY A 74 -3.33 7.66 -17.12
C GLY A 74 -3.56 9.13 -16.74
N GLU A 75 -4.43 9.80 -17.48
CA GLU A 75 -4.84 11.20 -17.23
C GLU A 75 -5.55 11.39 -15.88
N ALA A 76 -6.14 10.33 -15.29
CA ALA A 76 -6.82 10.42 -14.00
C ALA A 76 -5.86 10.43 -12.79
N ASN A 77 -4.55 10.29 -13.00
CA ASN A 77 -3.55 10.18 -11.95
C ASN A 77 -3.66 11.24 -10.83
N GLU A 78 -3.75 12.52 -11.20
CA GLU A 78 -3.83 13.60 -10.20
C GLU A 78 -5.17 13.62 -9.46
N GLU A 79 -6.27 13.25 -10.12
CA GLU A 79 -7.59 13.17 -9.50
C GLU A 79 -7.63 12.03 -8.48
N VAL A 80 -7.16 10.84 -8.87
CA VAL A 80 -7.04 9.69 -7.97
C VAL A 80 -6.13 10.01 -6.79
N ARG A 81 -4.99 10.68 -7.01
CA ARG A 81 -4.07 11.05 -5.92
C ARG A 81 -4.71 12.00 -4.90
N LYS A 82 -5.56 12.92 -5.35
CA LYS A 82 -6.23 13.91 -4.49
C LYS A 82 -7.41 13.32 -3.72
N THR A 83 -8.18 12.46 -4.37
CA THR A 83 -9.44 11.94 -3.82
C THR A 83 -9.30 10.58 -3.15
N GLY A 84 -8.31 9.79 -3.54
CA GLY A 84 -8.20 8.38 -3.18
C GLY A 84 -9.23 7.48 -3.88
N ILE A 85 -10.04 8.01 -4.80
CA ILE A 85 -11.12 7.27 -5.46
C ILE A 85 -10.59 6.66 -6.76
N VAL A 86 -10.76 5.35 -6.92
CA VAL A 86 -10.38 4.61 -8.14
C VAL A 86 -11.61 3.95 -8.76
N THR A 87 -11.71 4.00 -10.09
CA THR A 87 -12.68 3.20 -10.83
C THR A 87 -12.06 1.86 -11.17
N VAL A 88 -12.73 0.77 -10.81
CA VAL A 88 -12.29 -0.59 -11.12
C VAL A 88 -13.32 -1.30 -11.99
N GLN A 89 -12.90 -2.33 -12.71
CA GLN A 89 -13.80 -3.17 -13.49
C GLN A 89 -14.85 -3.81 -12.55
N PRO A 90 -16.16 -3.63 -12.80
CA PRO A 90 -17.22 -4.23 -12.00
C PRO A 90 -17.16 -5.75 -11.98
N GLN A 91 -17.53 -6.35 -10.85
CA GLN A 91 -17.77 -7.79 -10.69
C GLN A 91 -19.15 -8.02 -10.07
N SER A 92 -19.71 -9.21 -10.23
CA SER A 92 -21.06 -9.54 -9.73
C SER A 92 -21.26 -9.21 -8.24
N ALA A 93 -20.23 -9.47 -7.42
CA ALA A 93 -20.23 -9.16 -5.99
C ALA A 93 -20.37 -7.65 -5.68
N ASP A 94 -19.97 -6.76 -6.59
CA ASP A 94 -20.13 -5.32 -6.40
C ASP A 94 -21.59 -4.88 -6.61
N VAL A 95 -22.32 -5.57 -7.48
CA VAL A 95 -23.71 -5.24 -7.84
C VAL A 95 -24.69 -5.71 -6.78
N GLU A 96 -24.51 -6.92 -6.25
CA GLU A 96 -25.35 -7.47 -5.17
C GLU A 96 -25.34 -6.58 -3.92
N LEU A 97 -24.22 -5.95 -3.61
CA LEU A 97 -24.10 -5.02 -2.47
C LEU A 97 -24.84 -3.70 -2.69
N SER A 98 -25.05 -3.28 -3.94
CA SER A 98 -25.72 -2.00 -4.27
C SER A 98 -27.25 -2.08 -4.30
N ILE A 99 -27.80 -3.31 -4.22
CA ILE A 99 -29.25 -3.58 -4.22
C ILE A 99 -29.78 -3.75 -2.77
N LEU A 100 -28.89 -3.95 -1.80
CA LEU A 100 -29.17 -4.02 -0.36
C LEU A 100 -29.07 -2.64 0.28
#